data_AF-A0A2K6NPV9-F1
#
_entry.id   AF-A0A2K6NPV9-F1
#
_cell.length_a   1.000
_cell.length_b   1.000
_cell.length_c   1.000
_cell.angle_alpha   90.00
_cell.angle_beta   90.00
_cell.angle_gamma   90.00
#
_symmetry.space_group_name_H-M   'P 1'
#
loop_
_entity.id
_entity.type
_entity.pdbx_description
1 polymer ?
#
loop_
_entity_poly.entity_id
_entity_poly.type
_entity_poly.pdbx_seq_one_letter_code
_entity_poly.pdbx_strand_id
1 'polypeptide(L)'
;ASPTRPHVFPLSLYSTQPDGNVVVACLVQGFFPQEPLNVSWNKSGAGVTVINFPPSQDASGGLYTTSSQLTLPATQCPSDQFVTCHVEHYTNPSQDVAVPCKSQRAGWGVGRGHPSLP
;
A
#
# COMPACT_ATOMS: atom_id res chain seq x y z
N ALA A 1 -2.05 25.10 -4.38
CA ALA A 1 -2.84 24.05 -3.70
C ALA A 1 -2.75 24.24 -2.19
N SER A 2 -3.75 23.77 -1.44
CA SER A 2 -3.74 23.78 0.04
C SER A 2 -3.10 22.49 0.57
N PRO A 3 -2.46 22.50 1.76
CA PRO A 3 -1.96 21.28 2.39
C PRO A 3 -3.04 20.20 2.46
N THR A 4 -2.78 19.05 1.84
CA THR A 4 -3.75 17.96 1.70
C THR A 4 -3.09 16.67 2.15
N ARG A 5 -3.76 15.96 3.06
CA ARG A 5 -3.27 14.68 3.57
C ARG A 5 -3.41 13.59 2.49
N PRO A 6 -2.42 12.70 2.32
CA PRO A 6 -2.56 11.58 1.40
C PRO A 6 -3.69 10.63 1.79
N HIS A 7 -4.32 10.03 0.79
CA HIS A 7 -5.00 8.76 0.92
C HIS A 7 -4.03 7.63 0.61
N VAL A 8 -4.00 6.60 1.45
CA VAL A 8 -3.07 5.47 1.31
C VAL A 8 -3.86 4.19 1.03
N PHE A 9 -3.54 3.51 -0.07
CA PHE A 9 -4.24 2.31 -0.50
C PHE A 9 -3.29 1.09 -0.56
N PRO A 10 -3.70 -0.08 -0.05
CA PRO A 10 -2.92 -1.30 -0.16
C PRO A 10 -2.98 -1.86 -1.58
N LEU A 11 -1.85 -2.35 -2.08
CA LEU A 11 -1.73 -3.03 -3.36
C LEU A 11 -1.01 -4.37 -3.16
N SER A 12 -1.62 -5.45 -3.61
CA SER A 12 -1.05 -6.80 -3.45
C SER A 12 -1.21 -7.57 -4.75
N LEU A 13 -0.24 -8.40 -5.10
CA LEU A 13 -0.40 -9.36 -6.18
C LEU A 13 -1.19 -10.58 -5.72
N TYR A 14 -1.85 -11.26 -6.67
CA TYR A 14 -2.62 -12.47 -6.38
C TYR A 14 -1.73 -13.69 -6.09
N SER A 15 -0.58 -13.76 -6.74
CA SER A 15 0.33 -14.89 -6.68
C SER A 15 1.74 -14.46 -6.31
N THR A 16 2.45 -15.40 -5.71
CA THR A 16 3.90 -15.34 -5.58
C THR A 16 4.51 -15.32 -6.99
N GLN A 17 5.58 -14.54 -7.15
CA GLN A 17 6.34 -14.48 -8.39
C GLN A 17 7.13 -15.78 -8.62
N PRO A 18 7.53 -16.09 -9.86
CA PRO A 18 8.28 -17.32 -10.18
C PRO A 18 9.60 -17.50 -9.41
N ASP A 19 10.18 -16.40 -8.94
CA ASP A 19 11.39 -16.36 -8.13
C ASP A 19 11.15 -16.64 -6.63
N GLY A 20 9.91 -16.95 -6.23
CA GLY A 20 9.55 -17.23 -4.84
C GLY A 20 9.26 -15.99 -4.00
N ASN A 21 9.23 -14.80 -4.61
CA ASN A 21 8.96 -13.54 -3.90
C ASN A 21 7.49 -13.15 -3.93
N VAL A 22 7.07 -12.46 -2.88
CA VAL A 22 5.84 -11.69 -2.82
C VAL A 22 6.18 -10.24 -3.15
N VAL A 23 5.34 -9.59 -3.95
CA VAL A 23 5.43 -8.17 -4.24
C VAL A 23 4.14 -7.51 -3.77
N VAL A 24 4.28 -6.52 -2.91
CA VAL A 24 3.20 -5.68 -2.41
C VAL A 24 3.62 -4.22 -2.53
N ALA A 25 2.65 -3.31 -2.45
CA ALA A 25 2.90 -1.88 -2.51
C ALA A 25 1.84 -1.12 -1.72
N CYS A 26 2.12 0.14 -1.44
CA CYS A 26 1.11 1.12 -1.05
C CYS A 26 1.10 2.28 -2.04
N LEU A 27 -0.09 2.67 -2.49
CA LEU A 27 -0.32 3.86 -3.28
C LEU A 27 -0.62 5.02 -2.34
N VAL A 28 0.13 6.10 -2.45
CA VAL A 28 -0.04 7.34 -1.67
C VAL A 28 -0.55 8.41 -2.62
N GLN A 29 -1.83 8.76 -2.53
CA GLN A 29 -2.51 9.56 -3.56
C GLN A 29 -3.11 10.84 -2.98
N GLY A 30 -3.09 11.90 -3.79
CA GLY A 30 -3.86 13.12 -3.54
C GLY A 30 -3.27 14.02 -2.45
N PHE A 31 -1.95 14.08 -2.31
CA PHE A 31 -1.29 14.87 -1.27
C PHE A 31 -0.64 16.14 -1.79
N PHE A 32 -0.45 17.11 -0.89
CA PHE A 32 0.30 18.34 -1.14
C PHE A 32 0.78 18.93 0.19
N PRO A 33 2.01 19.50 0.30
CA PRO A 33 3.06 19.61 -0.72
C PRO A 33 3.71 18.26 -1.06
N GLN A 34 4.67 18.21 -2.00
CA GLN A 34 5.37 16.96 -2.33
C GLN A 34 6.23 16.44 -1.17
N GLU A 35 6.85 17.35 -0.42
CA GLU A 35 7.80 17.04 0.65
C GLU A 35 7.55 17.93 1.89
N PRO A 36 7.93 17.47 3.10
CA PRO A 36 8.49 16.14 3.40
C PRO A 36 7.48 14.99 3.27
N LEU A 37 7.93 13.89 2.67
CA LEU A 37 7.22 12.61 2.58
C LEU A 37 8.21 11.48 2.84
N ASN A 38 7.88 10.58 3.78
CA ASN A 38 8.62 9.36 4.06
C ASN A 38 7.67 8.17 4.01
N VAL A 39 8.08 7.11 3.32
CA VAL A 39 7.32 5.86 3.24
C VAL A 39 8.25 4.71 3.62
N SER A 40 7.85 3.96 4.64
CA SER A 40 8.63 2.84 5.19
C SER A 40 7.77 1.60 5.43
N TRP A 41 8.42 0.47 5.69
CA TRP A 41 7.75 -0.82 5.88
C TRP A 41 8.20 -1.48 7.18
N ASN A 42 7.31 -2.25 7.81
CA ASN A 42 7.62 -3.02 9.03
C ASN A 42 8.45 -4.30 8.79
N LYS A 43 8.88 -4.56 7.55
CA LYS A 43 9.73 -5.69 7.17
C LYS A 43 11.06 -5.16 6.62
N SER A 44 12.14 -5.77 7.06
CA SER A 44 13.50 -5.53 6.59
C SER A 44 14.33 -6.79 6.77
N GLY A 45 15.52 -6.84 6.16
CA GLY A 45 16.45 -7.95 6.29
C GLY A 45 16.80 -8.64 4.97
N ALA A 46 17.33 -9.86 5.06
CA ALA A 46 17.81 -10.59 3.90
C ALA A 46 16.69 -10.88 2.89
N GLY A 47 16.92 -10.52 1.62
CA GLY A 47 15.97 -10.70 0.53
C GLY A 47 14.80 -9.70 0.51
N VAL A 48 14.76 -8.74 1.44
CA VAL A 48 13.74 -7.68 1.46
C VAL A 48 14.27 -6.46 0.73
N THR A 49 13.51 -5.99 -0.25
CA THR A 49 13.83 -4.80 -1.04
C THR A 49 12.66 -3.83 -1.00
N VAL A 50 12.95 -2.55 -0.69
CA VAL A 50 11.99 -1.45 -0.74
C VAL A 50 12.36 -0.50 -1.87
N ILE A 51 11.39 -0.13 -2.68
CA ILE A 51 11.54 0.89 -3.74
C ILE A 51 10.48 1.97 -3.52
N ASN A 52 10.93 3.15 -3.15
CA ASN A 52 10.09 4.35 -3.08
C ASN A 52 10.18 5.09 -4.41
N PHE A 53 9.06 5.19 -5.14
CA PHE A 53 9.03 5.91 -6.40
C PHE A 53 8.94 7.43 -6.16
N PRO A 54 9.44 8.26 -7.08
CA PRO A 54 9.26 9.70 -6.99
C PRO A 54 7.77 10.06 -7.19
N PRO A 55 7.26 11.09 -6.49
CA PRO A 55 5.91 11.57 -6.72
C PRO A 55 5.70 12.12 -8.13
N SER A 56 4.54 11.83 -8.71
CA SER A 56 4.04 12.43 -9.93
C SER A 56 2.84 13.35 -9.62
N GLN A 57 2.71 14.41 -10.40
CA GLN A 57 1.61 15.35 -10.25
C GLN A 57 0.39 14.86 -11.04
N ASP A 58 -0.81 15.06 -10.51
CA ASP A 58 -2.04 14.79 -11.23
C ASP A 58 -2.22 15.71 -12.44
N ALA A 59 -3.13 15.32 -13.35
CA ALA A 59 -3.39 16.07 -14.58
C ALA A 59 -3.91 17.50 -14.33
N SER A 60 -4.52 17.75 -13.17
CA SER A 60 -4.96 19.09 -12.75
C SER A 60 -3.84 19.98 -12.22
N GLY A 61 -2.62 19.44 -12.03
CA GLY A 61 -1.49 20.19 -11.52
C GLY A 61 -1.61 20.57 -10.04
N GLY A 62 -2.47 19.89 -9.28
CA GLY A 62 -2.84 20.31 -7.92
C GLY A 62 -2.27 19.41 -6.83
N LEU A 63 -2.31 18.10 -7.04
CA LEU A 63 -1.95 17.11 -6.04
C LEU A 63 -0.91 16.12 -6.59
N TYR A 64 -0.21 15.48 -5.67
CA TYR A 64 0.81 14.49 -5.95
C TYR A 64 0.31 13.08 -5.64
N THR A 65 0.88 12.12 -6.36
CA THR A 65 0.71 10.68 -6.14
C THR A 65 2.06 10.01 -6.19
N THR A 66 2.32 9.06 -5.30
CA THR A 66 3.50 8.19 -5.36
C THR A 66 3.14 6.78 -4.94
N SER A 67 4.07 5.84 -5.06
CA SER A 67 3.95 4.50 -4.51
C SER A 67 5.25 4.05 -3.87
N SER A 68 5.13 3.16 -2.90
CA SER A 68 6.25 2.39 -2.36
C SER A 68 5.98 0.91 -2.61
N GLN A 69 6.96 0.21 -3.15
CA GLN A 69 6.93 -1.23 -3.38
C GLN A 69 7.82 -1.94 -2.34
N LEU A 70 7.33 -3.06 -1.82
CA LEU A 70 8.05 -4.01 -1.00
C LEU A 70 8.07 -5.36 -1.71
N THR A 71 9.28 -5.87 -1.96
CA THR A 71 9.53 -7.22 -2.44
C THR A 71 10.21 -8.02 -1.34
N LEU A 72 9.67 -9.20 -0.99
CA LEU A 72 10.18 -10.04 0.07
C LEU A 72 9.93 -11.53 -0.21
N PRO A 73 10.74 -12.45 0.33
CA PRO A 73 10.51 -13.88 0.17
C PRO A 73 9.14 -14.29 0.72
N ALA A 74 8.46 -15.22 0.05
CA ALA A 74 7.13 -15.67 0.48
C ALA A 74 7.12 -16.25 1.91
N THR A 75 8.25 -16.78 2.39
CA THR A 75 8.42 -17.26 3.77
C THR A 75 8.32 -16.14 4.82
N GLN A 76 8.59 -14.89 4.43
CA GLN A 76 8.51 -13.71 5.29
C GLN A 76 7.14 -12.98 5.20
N CYS A 77 6.30 -13.37 4.23
CA CYS A 77 4.95 -12.84 3.99
C CYS A 77 3.98 -13.95 3.54
N PRO A 78 3.57 -14.86 4.45
CA PRO A 78 2.56 -15.87 4.17
C PRO A 78 1.23 -15.28 3.70
N SER A 79 0.43 -16.05 2.97
CA SER A 79 -0.77 -15.56 2.26
C SER A 79 -1.87 -14.98 3.15
N ASP A 80 -1.94 -15.40 4.41
CA ASP A 80 -2.90 -14.97 5.43
C ASP A 80 -2.39 -13.80 6.29
N GLN A 81 -1.17 -13.32 6.02
CA GLN A 81 -0.55 -12.21 6.74
C GLN A 81 -0.65 -10.89 5.98
N PHE A 82 -0.29 -9.83 6.70
CA PHE A 82 -0.20 -8.46 6.22
C PHE A 82 1.15 -7.89 6.63
N VAL A 83 1.63 -6.94 5.84
CA VAL A 83 2.75 -6.06 6.18
C VAL A 83 2.24 -4.63 6.30
N THR A 84 2.96 -3.78 7.02
CA THR A 84 2.52 -2.40 7.27
C THR A 84 3.35 -1.45 6.42
N CYS A 85 2.67 -0.65 5.61
CA CYS A 85 3.22 0.55 4.99
C CYS A 85 2.94 1.74 5.91
N HIS A 86 4.02 2.37 6.39
CA HIS A 86 3.99 3.56 7.23
C HIS A 86 4.27 4.79 6.37
N VAL A 87 3.34 5.75 6.37
CA VAL A 87 3.42 6.99 5.57
C VAL A 87 3.45 8.19 6.50
N GLU A 88 4.57 8.91 6.49
CA GLU A 88 4.73 10.21 7.13
C GLU A 88 4.70 11.27 6.06
N HIS A 89 3.78 12.22 6.18
CA HIS A 89 3.71 13.37 5.31
C HIS A 89 3.75 14.62 6.18
N TYR A 90 4.16 15.76 5.62
CA TYR A 90 4.13 17.06 6.29
C TYR A 90 2.81 17.33 7.04
N THR A 91 1.69 16.84 6.49
CA THR A 91 0.41 16.86 7.18
C THR A 91 0.31 15.72 8.20
N ASN A 92 0.15 16.06 9.47
CA ASN A 92 -0.05 15.09 10.55
C ASN A 92 -1.51 14.60 10.66
N PRO A 93 -1.76 13.43 11.29
CA PRO A 93 -0.76 12.43 11.68
C PRO A 93 -0.34 11.51 10.52
N SER A 94 0.72 10.74 10.79
CA SER A 94 1.16 9.61 9.96
C SER A 94 0.08 8.55 9.82
N GLN A 95 0.19 7.72 8.78
CA GLN A 95 -0.78 6.68 8.45
C GLN A 95 -0.09 5.31 8.35
N ASP A 96 -0.65 4.33 9.03
CA ASP A 96 -0.30 2.92 8.89
C ASP A 96 -1.37 2.20 8.07
N VAL A 97 -0.96 1.56 6.97
CA VAL A 97 -1.84 0.73 6.15
C VAL A 97 -1.36 -0.71 6.15
N ALA A 98 -2.23 -1.62 6.58
CA ALA A 98 -2.03 -3.06 6.44
C ALA A 98 -2.22 -3.48 4.99
N VAL A 99 -1.16 -3.99 4.37
CA VAL A 99 -1.13 -4.48 2.99
C VAL A 99 -1.11 -6.01 3.02
N PRO A 100 -2.13 -6.68 2.46
CA PRO A 100 -2.18 -8.14 2.42
C PRO A 100 -0.97 -8.72 1.68
N CYS A 101 -0.38 -9.81 2.16
CA CYS A 101 0.71 -10.49 1.46
C CYS A 101 0.23 -11.13 0.13
N LYS A 102 -1.06 -11.42 -0.01
CA LYS A 102 -1.69 -11.79 -1.27
C LYS A 102 -3.03 -11.10 -1.42
N SER A 103 -3.33 -10.62 -2.62
CA SER A 103 -4.66 -10.11 -2.94
C SER A 103 -5.67 -11.24 -2.80
N GLN A 104 -6.71 -11.00 -2.00
CA GLN A 104 -7.85 -11.89 -1.99
C GLN A 104 -8.59 -11.69 -3.30
N ARG A 105 -8.94 -12.80 -3.96
CA ARG A 105 -9.99 -12.74 -4.99
C ARG A 105 -11.20 -12.16 -4.28
N ALA A 106 -11.79 -11.09 -4.82
CA ALA A 106 -13.16 -10.71 -4.50
C ALA A 106 -14.09 -11.81 -5.02
N GLY A 107 -13.98 -13.01 -4.45
CA GLY A 107 -14.91 -14.10 -4.64
C GLY A 107 -16.13 -13.71 -3.86
N TRP A 108 -17.24 -13.57 -4.56
CA TRP A 108 -18.57 -13.65 -3.97
C TRP A 108 -18.66 -15.00 -3.24
N GLY A 109 -18.30 -14.98 -1.96
CA GLY A 109 -18.36 -16.12 -1.07
C GLY A 109 -19.81 -16.33 -0.67
N VAL A 110 -20.36 -17.45 -1.15
CA VAL A 110 -21.58 -18.06 -0.65
C VAL A 110 -21.60 -18.01 0.88
N GLY A 111 -22.63 -17.38 1.46
CA GLY A 111 -22.98 -17.56 2.88
C GLY A 111 -22.64 -16.41 3.83
N ARG A 112 -23.32 -15.26 3.71
CA ARG A 112 -23.88 -14.54 4.86
C ARG A 112 -25.22 -13.95 4.44
N GLY A 113 -26.24 -14.20 5.27
CA GLY A 113 -27.62 -13.80 5.01
C GLY A 113 -27.73 -12.32 4.60
N HIS A 114 -28.51 -12.10 3.55
CA HIS A 114 -28.97 -10.80 3.11
C HIS A 114 -29.69 -10.11 4.29
N PRO A 115 -29.29 -8.90 4.72
CA PRO A 115 -30.17 -8.08 5.51
C PRO A 115 -31.25 -7.57 4.55
N SER A 116 -32.48 -8.05 4.72
CA SER A 116 -33.67 -7.37 4.23
C SER A 116 -33.77 -6.04 5.00
N LEU A 117 -33.53 -4.93 4.29
CA LEU A 117 -33.85 -3.60 4.80
C LEU A 117 -35.37 -3.36 4.66
N PRO A 118 -35.98 -2.61 5.60
CA PRO A 118 -37.42 -2.33 5.63
C PRO A 118 -37.90 -1.46 4.47
#